data_AF-A0A8J5VEC9-F1
#
_entry.id   AF-A0A8J5VEC9-F1
#
_cell.length_a   1.000
_cell.length_b   1.000
_cell.length_c   1.000
_cell.angle_alpha   90.00
_cell.angle_beta   90.00
_cell.angle_gamma   90.00
#
_symmetry.space_group_name_H-M   'P 1'
#
loop_
_entity.id
_entity.type
_entity.pdbx_description
1 polymer ?
#
loop_
_entity_poly.entity_id
_entity_poly.type
_entity_poly.pdbx_seq_one_letter_code
_entity_poly.pdbx_strand_id
1 'polypeptide(L)'
;MVVLAMSMMCGIFICTMCVKQIGSDSWSRIVKIEVAEQPCNKSLVPISEVQFVHYPQPLTYSRSECMCTPVRFFAIISSQRSGSGWFETLLNSHMNVSSNGEVFSRKERRSNMSSIIKTLDKVYSLDWNSSASKNQCTAAVGLKWMLNQGLVANHADIVDYFNRRGVSAIFLFRRNLLHQLVSQLANNHDRYLRQLNGTHKAHVHTSYEANILAKYKPRLNTSSLIRRLKQADDYTRVALENLKSMHHITIYYEDLIRNKTVSFCG
;
A
#
# COMPACT_ATOMS: atom_id res chain seq x y z
N MET A 1 12.83 -54.99 40.17
CA MET A 1 11.43 -54.53 40.25
C MET A 1 11.32 -52.99 40.22
N VAL A 2 12.03 -52.25 41.07
CA VAL A 2 11.97 -50.76 41.11
C VAL A 2 12.52 -50.09 39.84
N VAL A 3 13.63 -50.59 39.28
CA VAL A 3 14.24 -50.02 38.06
C VAL A 3 13.34 -50.14 36.82
N LEU A 4 12.62 -51.25 36.70
CA LEU A 4 11.66 -51.46 35.61
C LEU A 4 10.47 -50.51 35.72
N ALA A 5 9.96 -50.29 36.94
CA ALA A 5 8.88 -49.34 37.18
C ALA A 5 9.28 -47.89 36.83
N MET A 6 10.51 -47.49 37.16
CA MET A 6 11.03 -46.16 36.80
C MET A 6 11.20 -46.00 35.28
N SER A 7 11.61 -47.05 34.56
CA SER A 7 11.71 -47.01 33.09
C SER A 7 10.34 -46.86 32.40
N MET A 8 9.31 -47.54 32.91
CA MET A 8 7.93 -47.42 32.43
C MET A 8 7.37 -46.02 32.67
N MET A 9 7.58 -45.46 33.87
CA MET A 9 7.13 -44.12 34.22
C MET A 9 7.81 -43.05 33.36
N CYS A 10 9.11 -43.20 33.07
CA CYS A 10 9.84 -42.29 32.18
C CYS A 10 9.33 -42.40 30.73
N GLY A 11 9.08 -43.61 30.24
CA GLY A 11 8.53 -43.84 28.90
C GLY A 11 7.14 -43.23 28.72
N ILE A 12 6.25 -43.36 29.72
CA ILE A 12 4.91 -42.75 29.71
C ILE A 12 5.01 -41.22 29.73
N PHE A 13 5.95 -40.66 30.50
CA PHE A 13 6.14 -39.21 30.59
C PHE A 13 6.68 -38.61 29.28
N ILE A 14 7.61 -39.30 28.62
CA ILE A 14 8.14 -38.89 27.31
C ILE A 14 7.05 -38.99 26.24
N CYS A 15 6.29 -40.09 26.20
CA CYS A 15 5.15 -40.23 25.27
C CYS A 15 4.08 -39.16 25.47
N THR A 16 3.74 -38.80 26.71
CA THR A 16 2.74 -37.74 26.98
C THR A 16 3.23 -36.34 26.62
N MET A 17 4.53 -36.06 26.73
CA MET A 17 5.13 -34.81 26.25
C MET A 17 5.19 -34.73 24.72
N CYS A 18 5.53 -35.82 24.03
CA CYS A 18 5.52 -35.88 22.56
C CYS A 18 4.09 -35.72 22.00
N VAL A 19 3.07 -36.31 22.63
CA VAL A 19 1.66 -36.16 22.22
C VAL A 19 1.17 -34.72 22.47
N LYS A 20 1.61 -34.04 23.53
CA LYS A 20 1.29 -32.62 23.77
C LYS A 20 1.95 -31.66 22.77
N GLN A 21 3.13 -31.99 22.24
CA GLN A 21 3.75 -31.23 21.14
C GLN A 21 3.02 -31.45 19.81
N ILE A 22 2.58 -32.68 19.51
CA ILE A 22 1.77 -32.98 18.31
C ILE A 22 0.37 -32.33 18.39
N GLY A 23 -0.19 -32.20 19.60
CA GLY A 23 -1.47 -31.51 19.84
C GLY A 23 -1.42 -29.99 19.81
N SER A 24 -0.22 -29.38 19.79
CA SER A 24 -0.05 -27.92 19.75
C SER A 24 0.36 -27.39 18.37
N ASP A 25 0.81 -28.25 17.46
CA ASP A 25 1.26 -27.88 16.11
C ASP A 25 0.46 -28.63 15.04
N SER A 26 -0.78 -28.20 14.77
CA SER A 26 -1.43 -28.46 13.45
C SER A 26 -2.74 -27.71 13.21
N TRP A 27 -3.10 -26.70 14.01
CA TRP A 27 -4.04 -25.69 13.54
C TRP A 27 -3.29 -24.65 12.71
N SER A 28 -2.73 -25.11 11.58
CA SER A 28 -2.81 -24.30 10.38
C SER A 28 -4.26 -23.86 10.30
N ARG A 29 -4.53 -22.58 10.55
CA ARG A 29 -5.80 -21.96 10.18
C ARG A 29 -5.94 -22.20 8.69
N ILE A 30 -6.58 -23.31 8.34
CA ILE A 30 -7.30 -23.47 7.11
C ILE A 30 -8.35 -22.37 7.22
N VAL A 31 -7.99 -21.19 6.73
CA VAL A 31 -8.97 -20.21 6.31
C VAL A 31 -9.89 -21.02 5.40
N LYS A 32 -11.13 -21.22 5.84
CA LYS A 32 -12.21 -21.65 4.94
C LYS A 32 -12.25 -20.58 3.87
N ILE A 33 -11.49 -20.79 2.80
CA ILE A 33 -11.76 -20.18 1.53
C ILE A 33 -13.01 -20.93 1.10
N GLU A 34 -14.18 -20.40 1.46
CA GLU A 34 -15.39 -20.72 0.73
C GLU A 34 -15.14 -20.26 -0.70
N VAL A 35 -14.56 -21.16 -1.49
CA VAL A 35 -14.59 -21.07 -2.94
C VAL A 35 -16.05 -21.29 -3.30
N ALA A 36 -16.84 -20.22 -3.22
CA ALA A 36 -18.05 -20.13 -4.01
C ALA A 36 -17.60 -20.27 -5.46
N GLU A 37 -17.72 -21.47 -6.03
CA GLU A 37 -17.44 -21.71 -7.44
C GLU A 37 -18.29 -20.74 -8.27
N GLN A 38 -17.62 -19.87 -9.01
CA GLN A 38 -18.24 -18.92 -9.93
C GLN A 38 -17.71 -19.15 -11.36
N PRO A 39 -18.55 -18.93 -12.38
CA PRO A 39 -18.43 -19.44 -13.75
C PRO A 39 -17.48 -18.61 -14.64
N CYS A 40 -16.46 -18.00 -14.06
CA CYS A 40 -15.50 -17.23 -14.83
C CYS A 40 -14.43 -18.19 -15.39
N ASN A 41 -14.11 -18.09 -16.68
CA ASN A 41 -13.13 -18.95 -17.33
C ASN A 41 -11.70 -18.59 -16.86
N LYS A 42 -11.30 -19.15 -15.72
CA LYS A 42 -9.97 -18.93 -15.11
C LYS A 42 -8.85 -19.61 -15.89
N SER A 43 -9.17 -20.51 -16.82
CA SER A 43 -8.21 -21.31 -17.59
C SER A 43 -7.34 -20.48 -18.55
N LEU A 44 -7.73 -19.23 -18.84
CA LEU A 44 -6.97 -18.31 -19.67
C LEU A 44 -5.83 -17.60 -18.92
N VAL A 45 -5.80 -17.66 -17.59
CA VAL A 45 -4.77 -16.98 -16.79
C VAL A 45 -3.54 -17.90 -16.67
N PRO A 46 -2.34 -17.44 -17.07
CA PRO A 46 -1.12 -18.20 -16.87
C PRO A 46 -0.92 -18.54 -15.39
N ILE A 47 -0.43 -19.75 -15.08
CA ILE A 47 -0.24 -20.22 -13.70
C ILE A 47 0.60 -19.22 -12.88
N SER A 48 1.59 -18.57 -13.49
CA SER A 48 2.44 -17.54 -12.87
C SER A 48 1.69 -16.28 -12.46
N GLU A 49 0.53 -15.99 -13.05
CA GLU A 49 -0.26 -14.78 -12.80
C GLU A 49 -1.45 -15.01 -11.87
N VAL A 50 -1.82 -16.27 -11.59
CA VAL A 50 -3.03 -16.63 -10.83
C VAL A 50 -3.09 -15.92 -9.48
N GLN A 51 -1.95 -15.78 -8.80
CA GLN A 51 -1.91 -15.12 -7.48
C GLN A 51 -2.21 -13.62 -7.51
N PHE A 52 -2.06 -12.95 -8.67
CA PHE A 52 -2.25 -11.50 -8.85
C PHE A 52 -3.61 -11.14 -9.45
N VAL A 53 -4.44 -12.15 -9.72
CA VAL A 53 -5.74 -12.01 -10.38
C VAL A 53 -6.85 -12.37 -9.41
N HIS A 54 -7.69 -11.39 -9.09
CA HIS A 54 -8.74 -11.54 -8.09
C HIS A 54 -10.13 -11.29 -8.67
N TYR A 55 -11.14 -11.92 -8.07
CA TYR A 55 -12.55 -11.72 -8.41
C TYR A 55 -13.30 -11.30 -7.15
N PRO A 56 -13.07 -10.07 -6.64
CA PRO A 56 -13.68 -9.61 -5.39
C PRO A 56 -15.21 -9.56 -5.52
N GLN A 57 -15.88 -9.91 -4.42
CA GLN A 57 -17.33 -9.86 -4.26
C GLN A 57 -17.67 -8.83 -3.17
N PRO A 58 -17.92 -7.56 -3.55
CA PRO A 58 -18.27 -6.52 -2.60
C PRO A 58 -19.60 -6.82 -1.92
N LEU A 59 -19.70 -6.50 -0.63
CA LEU A 59 -20.94 -6.62 0.15
C LEU A 59 -21.89 -5.46 -0.10
N THR A 60 -21.36 -4.31 -0.50
CA THR A 60 -22.12 -3.06 -0.62
C THR A 60 -22.83 -2.88 -1.96
N TYR A 61 -22.51 -3.68 -2.97
CA TYR A 61 -23.15 -3.65 -4.29
C TYR A 61 -22.82 -4.93 -5.09
N SER A 62 -23.57 -5.21 -6.16
CA SER A 62 -23.24 -6.30 -7.09
C SER A 62 -22.36 -5.79 -8.23
N ARG A 63 -21.31 -6.54 -8.58
CA ARG A 63 -20.48 -6.25 -9.78
C ARG A 63 -21.20 -6.54 -11.09
N SER A 64 -22.36 -7.22 -11.06
CA SER A 64 -23.21 -7.51 -12.24
C SER A 64 -22.42 -8.04 -13.45
N GLU A 65 -22.46 -7.36 -14.60
CA GLU A 65 -21.74 -7.73 -15.83
C GLU A 65 -20.21 -7.82 -15.64
N CYS A 66 -19.66 -7.09 -14.66
CA CYS A 66 -18.24 -7.06 -14.36
C CYS A 66 -17.77 -8.16 -13.41
N MET A 67 -18.64 -9.09 -13.00
CA MET A 67 -18.31 -10.16 -12.05
C MET A 67 -17.09 -10.97 -12.47
N CYS A 68 -16.97 -11.27 -13.77
CA CYS A 68 -15.84 -12.00 -14.34
C CYS A 68 -14.70 -11.11 -14.86
N THR A 69 -14.71 -9.81 -14.54
CA THR A 69 -13.54 -8.96 -14.80
C THR A 69 -12.49 -9.20 -13.70
N PRO A 70 -11.29 -9.68 -14.05
CA PRO A 70 -10.21 -9.85 -13.09
C PRO A 70 -9.75 -8.50 -12.55
N VAL A 71 -9.45 -8.45 -11.25
CA VAL A 71 -8.98 -7.26 -10.54
C VAL A 71 -7.57 -7.51 -10.04
N ARG A 72 -6.63 -6.61 -10.40
CA ARG A 72 -5.27 -6.59 -9.85
C ARG A 72 -5.18 -5.64 -8.67
N PHE A 73 -4.46 -6.05 -7.63
CA PHE A 73 -4.24 -5.22 -6.44
C PHE A 73 -2.92 -4.48 -6.53
N PHE A 74 -2.92 -3.20 -6.15
CA PHE A 74 -1.70 -2.40 -6.09
C PHE A 74 -1.64 -1.48 -4.86
N ALA A 75 -0.43 -1.06 -4.50
CA ALA A 75 -0.22 -0.02 -3.52
C ALA A 75 0.89 0.94 -3.97
N ILE A 76 0.61 2.24 -3.96
CA ILE A 76 1.60 3.29 -4.22
C ILE A 76 2.32 3.60 -2.91
N ILE A 77 3.54 3.11 -2.75
CA ILE A 77 4.35 3.31 -1.54
C ILE A 77 5.30 4.48 -1.77
N SER A 78 5.27 5.46 -0.88
CA SER A 78 5.88 6.76 -1.15
C SER A 78 6.26 7.52 0.11
N SER A 79 7.09 8.57 -0.03
CA SER A 79 7.29 9.62 0.98
C SER A 79 6.42 10.85 0.69
N GLN A 80 6.24 11.76 1.66
CA GLN A 80 5.55 13.04 1.41
C GLN A 80 6.27 13.87 0.33
N ARG A 81 5.51 14.56 -0.53
CA ARG A 81 6.03 15.47 -1.57
C ARG A 81 6.92 14.81 -2.62
N SER A 82 6.74 13.51 -2.86
CA SER A 82 7.42 12.76 -3.92
C SER A 82 6.73 12.85 -5.29
N GLY A 83 5.55 13.48 -5.39
CA GLY A 83 4.75 13.48 -6.62
C GLY A 83 3.69 12.38 -6.70
N SER A 84 3.56 11.54 -5.66
CA SER A 84 2.57 10.46 -5.62
C SER A 84 1.11 10.89 -5.67
N GLY A 85 0.78 12.13 -5.28
CA GLY A 85 -0.57 12.68 -5.50
C GLY A 85 -0.90 12.87 -6.99
N TRP A 86 0.03 13.42 -7.77
CA TRP A 86 -0.15 13.59 -9.21
C TRP A 86 -0.20 12.22 -9.93
N PHE A 87 0.69 11.31 -9.55
CA PHE A 87 0.73 9.96 -10.12
C PHE A 87 -0.56 9.18 -9.83
N GLU A 88 -1.11 9.31 -8.61
CA GLU A 88 -2.42 8.75 -8.28
C GLU A 88 -3.55 9.36 -9.14
N THR A 89 -3.55 10.68 -9.35
CA THR A 89 -4.53 11.32 -10.25
C THR A 89 -4.42 10.78 -11.69
N LEU A 90 -3.19 10.55 -12.17
CA LEU A 90 -2.94 9.94 -13.47
C LEU A 90 -3.48 8.50 -13.54
N LEU A 91 -3.26 7.67 -12.51
CA LEU A 91 -3.82 6.32 -12.49
C LEU A 91 -5.35 6.33 -12.48
N ASN A 92 -5.95 7.23 -11.70
CA ASN A 92 -7.41 7.37 -11.61
C ASN A 92 -8.06 7.98 -12.86
N SER A 93 -7.30 8.50 -13.83
CA SER A 93 -7.87 8.95 -15.11
C SER A 93 -8.21 7.78 -16.03
N HIS A 94 -7.66 6.58 -15.79
CA HIS A 94 -8.01 5.39 -16.55
C HIS A 94 -9.33 4.78 -16.04
N MET A 95 -10.27 4.50 -16.94
CA MET A 95 -11.61 4.02 -16.57
C MET A 95 -11.59 2.75 -15.71
N ASN A 96 -10.71 1.78 -15.95
CA ASN A 96 -10.71 0.54 -15.15
C ASN A 96 -9.79 0.54 -13.93
N VAL A 97 -9.23 1.68 -13.52
CA VAL A 97 -8.27 1.77 -12.39
C VAL A 97 -8.85 2.64 -11.29
N SER A 98 -8.70 2.21 -10.03
CA SER A 98 -9.18 2.94 -8.86
C SER A 98 -8.17 2.91 -7.70
N SER A 99 -7.58 4.06 -7.39
CA SER A 99 -6.77 4.32 -6.20
C SER A 99 -7.56 5.12 -5.19
N ASN A 100 -7.57 4.63 -3.94
CA ASN A 100 -8.42 5.13 -2.85
C ASN A 100 -7.74 6.17 -1.94
N GLY A 101 -6.68 6.83 -2.38
CA GLY A 101 -6.00 7.86 -1.60
C GLY A 101 -5.19 7.30 -0.43
N GLU A 102 -4.85 8.21 0.49
CA GLU A 102 -4.11 7.90 1.72
C GLU A 102 -5.04 7.34 2.81
N VAL A 103 -5.50 6.10 2.62
CA VAL A 103 -6.42 5.45 3.56
C VAL A 103 -5.84 5.35 4.99
N PHE A 104 -4.51 5.26 5.14
CA PHE A 104 -3.80 5.16 6.43
C PHE A 104 -3.35 6.50 7.03
N SER A 105 -3.79 7.63 6.47
CA SER A 105 -3.58 8.95 7.08
C SER A 105 -4.24 9.06 8.47
N ARG A 106 -5.37 8.38 8.69
CA ARG A 106 -6.07 8.30 9.98
C ARG A 106 -5.41 7.29 10.92
N LYS A 107 -5.07 7.73 12.15
CA LYS A 107 -4.35 6.92 13.14
C LYS A 107 -5.11 5.64 13.55
N GLU A 108 -6.43 5.71 13.69
CA GLU A 108 -7.29 4.58 14.09
C GLU A 108 -7.10 3.34 13.19
N ARG A 109 -6.96 3.56 11.88
CA ARG A 109 -6.81 2.51 10.86
C ARG A 109 -5.45 1.81 10.90
N ARG A 110 -4.49 2.41 11.60
CA ARG A 110 -3.11 1.90 11.77
C ARG A 110 -2.71 1.78 13.24
N SER A 111 -3.70 1.61 14.12
CA SER A 111 -3.48 1.42 15.56
C SER A 111 -2.75 0.12 15.87
N ASN A 112 -2.99 -0.93 15.08
CA ASN A 112 -2.34 -2.24 15.14
C ASN A 112 -2.48 -2.97 13.79
N MET A 113 -1.78 -4.09 13.64
CA MET A 113 -1.79 -4.87 12.40
C MET A 113 -3.18 -5.41 12.03
N SER A 114 -4.00 -5.82 13.01
CA SER A 114 -5.38 -6.26 12.76
C SER A 114 -6.23 -5.16 12.10
N SER A 115 -6.11 -3.92 12.58
CA SER A 115 -6.79 -2.75 12.00
C SER A 115 -6.30 -2.42 10.59
N ILE A 116 -5.00 -2.62 10.34
CA ILE A 116 -4.39 -2.48 9.02
C ILE A 116 -4.97 -3.50 8.05
N ILE A 117 -4.95 -4.79 8.41
CA ILE A 117 -5.47 -5.89 7.60
C ILE A 117 -6.95 -5.67 7.29
N LYS A 118 -7.77 -5.35 8.30
CA LYS A 118 -9.19 -5.03 8.11
C LYS A 118 -9.42 -3.89 7.11
N THR A 119 -8.55 -2.89 7.14
CA THR A 119 -8.62 -1.76 6.22
C THR A 119 -8.22 -2.18 4.80
N LEU A 120 -7.14 -2.95 4.65
CA LEU A 120 -6.67 -3.48 3.36
C LEU A 120 -7.73 -4.39 2.72
N ASP A 121 -8.29 -5.33 3.49
CA ASP A 121 -9.32 -6.24 3.02
C ASP A 121 -10.55 -5.49 2.51
N LYS A 122 -10.96 -4.42 3.20
CA LYS A 122 -12.07 -3.58 2.75
C LYS A 122 -11.77 -2.84 1.44
N VAL A 123 -10.52 -2.40 1.22
CA VAL A 123 -10.10 -1.78 -0.04
C VAL A 123 -10.11 -2.81 -1.17
N TYR A 124 -9.49 -3.97 -0.94
CA TYR A 124 -9.32 -5.00 -1.96
C TYR A 124 -10.58 -5.82 -2.22
N SER A 125 -11.57 -5.82 -1.31
CA SER A 125 -12.91 -6.35 -1.57
C SER A 125 -13.81 -5.40 -2.37
N LEU A 126 -13.31 -4.21 -2.74
CA LEU A 126 -14.06 -3.14 -3.39
C LEU A 126 -15.18 -2.52 -2.51
N ASP A 127 -15.16 -2.73 -1.19
CA ASP A 127 -16.13 -2.17 -0.23
C ASP A 127 -15.68 -0.85 0.41
N TRP A 128 -14.59 -0.26 -0.10
CA TRP A 128 -14.14 1.03 0.35
C TRP A 128 -15.04 2.14 -0.19
N ASN A 129 -15.69 2.87 0.73
CA ASN A 129 -16.52 4.01 0.36
C ASN A 129 -15.64 5.25 0.18
N SER A 130 -15.25 5.53 -1.06
CA SER A 130 -14.51 6.74 -1.43
C SER A 130 -15.20 7.48 -2.57
N SER A 131 -14.81 8.74 -2.75
CA SER A 131 -15.17 9.56 -3.90
C SER A 131 -14.42 9.17 -5.18
N ALA A 132 -13.57 8.13 -5.14
CA ALA A 132 -12.96 7.61 -6.36
C ALA A 132 -14.10 7.08 -7.23
N SER A 133 -14.10 7.47 -8.50
CA SER A 133 -15.17 7.12 -9.43
C SER A 133 -15.25 5.58 -9.51
N LYS A 134 -16.40 5.04 -9.10
CA LYS A 134 -16.71 3.62 -9.23
C LYS A 134 -17.03 3.37 -10.69
N ASN A 135 -15.97 3.27 -11.48
CA ASN A 135 -16.05 3.20 -12.92
C ASN A 135 -16.59 1.83 -13.36
N GLN A 136 -17.09 1.79 -14.59
CA GLN A 136 -17.51 0.55 -15.25
C GLN A 136 -16.35 -0.46 -15.22
N CYS A 137 -16.61 -1.64 -14.66
CA CYS A 137 -15.70 -2.78 -14.51
C CYS A 137 -14.26 -2.45 -14.05
N THR A 138 -14.09 -2.16 -12.74
CA THR A 138 -12.76 -2.07 -12.12
C THR A 138 -11.90 -3.30 -12.44
N ALA A 139 -10.71 -3.07 -13.00
CA ALA A 139 -9.70 -4.08 -13.32
C ALA A 139 -8.41 -3.91 -12.49
N ALA A 140 -8.21 -2.76 -11.86
CA ALA A 140 -7.16 -2.58 -10.85
C ALA A 140 -7.65 -1.71 -9.70
N VAL A 141 -7.39 -2.14 -8.46
CA VAL A 141 -7.73 -1.38 -7.26
C VAL A 141 -6.53 -1.27 -6.33
N GLY A 142 -6.39 -0.11 -5.71
CA GLY A 142 -5.29 0.13 -4.81
C GLY A 142 -5.49 1.33 -3.91
N LEU A 143 -4.39 1.73 -3.29
CA LEU A 143 -4.31 2.84 -2.36
C LEU A 143 -2.92 3.48 -2.43
N LYS A 144 -2.83 4.69 -1.87
CA LYS A 144 -1.57 5.36 -1.62
C LYS A 144 -1.19 5.22 -0.16
N TRP A 145 0.05 4.82 0.12
CA TRP A 145 0.55 4.62 1.46
C TRP A 145 1.87 5.35 1.65
N MET A 146 1.89 6.30 2.58
CA MET A 146 3.13 6.99 2.93
C MET A 146 3.97 6.15 3.90
N LEU A 147 5.30 6.14 3.75
CA LEU A 147 6.23 5.38 4.60
C LEU A 147 6.01 5.63 6.11
N ASN A 148 5.75 6.88 6.48
CA ASN A 148 5.52 7.31 7.86
C ASN A 148 4.10 7.01 8.40
N GLN A 149 3.24 6.36 7.63
CA GLN A 149 1.87 5.98 8.01
C GLN A 149 1.78 4.53 8.51
N GLY A 150 2.76 4.09 9.29
CA GLY A 150 2.75 2.77 9.93
C GLY A 150 3.21 1.61 9.04
N LEU A 151 3.56 1.87 7.77
CA LEU A 151 4.06 0.87 6.83
C LEU A 151 5.38 0.25 7.30
N VAL A 152 6.42 1.07 7.51
CA VAL A 152 7.75 0.59 7.89
C VAL A 152 7.75 -0.07 9.27
N ALA A 153 6.89 0.39 10.18
CA ALA A 153 6.77 -0.18 11.53
C ALA A 153 6.18 -1.59 11.55
N ASN A 154 5.38 -1.97 10.55
CA ASN A 154 4.74 -3.28 10.44
C ASN A 154 5.20 -4.03 9.17
N HIS A 155 6.42 -3.74 8.68
CA HIS A 155 6.86 -4.16 7.35
C HIS A 155 6.80 -5.68 7.15
N ALA A 156 7.21 -6.49 8.14
CA ALA A 156 7.21 -7.94 8.02
C ALA A 156 5.80 -8.52 7.74
N ASP A 157 4.82 -8.11 8.54
CA ASP A 157 3.43 -8.56 8.38
C ASP A 157 2.79 -8.01 7.09
N ILE A 158 3.17 -6.79 6.68
CA ILE A 158 2.66 -6.17 5.45
C ILE A 158 3.22 -6.87 4.21
N VAL A 159 4.51 -7.20 4.22
CA VAL A 159 5.16 -7.97 3.14
C VAL A 159 4.48 -9.33 3.00
N ASP A 160 4.24 -10.03 4.12
CA ASP A 160 3.54 -11.30 4.13
C ASP A 160 2.10 -11.17 3.59
N TYR A 161 1.35 -10.15 4.02
CA TYR A 161 0.02 -9.87 3.46
C TYR A 161 0.08 -9.61 1.95
N PHE A 162 0.98 -8.76 1.49
CA PHE A 162 1.09 -8.38 0.08
C PHE A 162 1.42 -9.60 -0.80
N ASN A 163 2.35 -10.44 -0.36
CA ASN A 163 2.73 -11.64 -1.08
C ASN A 163 1.59 -12.67 -1.13
N ARG A 164 0.92 -12.92 0.00
CA ARG A 164 -0.23 -13.84 0.06
C ARG A 164 -1.42 -13.36 -0.77
N ARG A 165 -1.61 -12.05 -0.85
CA ARG A 165 -2.75 -11.42 -1.51
C ARG A 165 -2.43 -10.94 -2.93
N GLY A 166 -1.24 -11.20 -3.46
CA GLY A 166 -0.87 -10.78 -4.82
C GLY A 166 -0.89 -9.27 -5.03
N VAL A 167 -0.54 -8.47 -4.01
CA VAL A 167 -0.50 -7.01 -4.13
C VAL A 167 0.80 -6.58 -4.78
N SER A 168 0.72 -5.82 -5.86
CA SER A 168 1.88 -5.23 -6.52
C SER A 168 2.21 -3.84 -5.94
N ALA A 169 3.41 -3.68 -5.39
CA ALA A 169 3.87 -2.40 -4.88
C ALA A 169 4.45 -1.52 -6.00
N ILE A 170 4.12 -0.22 -5.96
CA ILE A 170 4.72 0.81 -6.80
C ILE A 170 5.47 1.75 -5.87
N PHE A 171 6.79 1.61 -5.80
CA PHE A 171 7.63 2.55 -5.07
C PHE A 171 7.78 3.83 -5.88
N LEU A 172 7.30 4.95 -5.35
CA LEU A 172 7.41 6.25 -5.99
C LEU A 172 8.12 7.25 -5.08
N PHE A 173 9.37 7.54 -5.43
CA PHE A 173 10.23 8.44 -4.67
C PHE A 173 10.75 9.60 -5.52
N ARG A 174 11.41 10.56 -4.88
CA ARG A 174 11.99 11.73 -5.54
C ARG A 174 13.48 11.75 -5.27
N ARG A 175 14.31 11.73 -6.32
CA ARG A 175 15.77 11.73 -6.18
C ARG A 175 16.29 13.06 -5.64
N ASN A 176 15.67 14.18 -6.05
CA ASN A 176 16.05 15.50 -5.56
C ASN A 176 15.41 15.80 -4.19
N LEU A 177 16.06 15.34 -3.13
CA LEU A 177 15.61 15.52 -1.75
C LEU A 177 15.60 16.99 -1.30
N LEU A 178 16.46 17.84 -1.86
CA LEU A 178 16.44 19.28 -1.57
C LEU A 178 15.15 19.93 -2.08
N HIS A 179 14.75 19.63 -3.33
CA HIS A 179 13.49 20.11 -3.88
C HIS A 179 12.28 19.51 -3.15
N GLN A 180 12.37 18.25 -2.71
CA GLN A 180 11.35 17.63 -1.87
C GLN A 180 11.17 18.40 -0.55
N LEU A 181 12.28 18.72 0.13
CA LEU A 181 12.27 19.51 1.37
C LEU A 181 11.68 20.91 1.14
N VAL A 182 12.11 21.62 0.10
CA VAL A 182 11.55 22.94 -0.25
C VAL A 182 10.04 22.84 -0.50
N SER A 183 9.59 21.80 -1.21
CA SER A 183 8.16 21.56 -1.44
C SER A 183 7.39 21.26 -0.15
N GLN A 184 8.01 20.57 0.80
CA GLN A 184 7.42 20.29 2.11
C GLN A 184 7.29 21.56 2.95
N LEU A 185 8.32 22.41 2.95
CA LEU A 185 8.28 23.70 3.65
C LEU A 185 7.20 24.62 3.08
N ALA A 186 7.09 24.70 1.75
CA ALA A 186 6.02 25.47 1.10
C ALA A 186 4.62 24.94 1.42
N ASN A 187 4.42 23.62 1.39
CA ASN A 187 3.16 23.01 1.78
C ASN A 187 2.80 23.30 3.25
N ASN A 188 3.77 23.23 4.15
CA ASN A 188 3.56 23.55 5.56
C ASN A 188 3.22 25.02 5.76
N HIS A 189 3.87 25.93 5.03
CA HIS A 189 3.56 27.36 5.08
C HIS A 189 2.10 27.65 4.68
N ASP A 190 1.65 27.08 3.56
CA ASP A 190 0.24 27.20 3.13
C ASP A 190 -0.73 26.54 4.12
N ARG A 191 -0.32 25.48 4.83
CA ARG A 191 -1.17 24.84 5.85
C ARG A 191 -1.55 25.80 6.97
N TYR A 192 -0.65 26.71 7.33
CA TYR A 192 -0.88 27.71 8.37
C TYR A 192 -1.57 28.97 7.83
N LEU A 193 -1.09 29.52 6.71
CA LEU A 193 -1.61 30.77 6.16
C LEU A 193 -2.86 30.61 5.30
N ARG A 194 -3.09 29.42 4.75
CA ARG A 194 -4.21 29.08 3.87
C ARG A 194 -4.39 30.09 2.74
N GLN A 195 -3.35 30.21 1.92
CA GLN A 195 -3.15 31.31 0.98
C GLN A 195 -4.18 31.33 -0.17
N LEU A 196 -4.97 30.26 -0.32
CA LEU A 196 -6.01 30.14 -1.33
C LEU A 196 -7.38 30.34 -0.68
N ASN A 197 -7.78 31.59 -0.51
CA ASN A 197 -9.08 31.99 0.06
C ASN A 197 -9.38 31.31 1.41
N GLY A 198 -8.40 31.25 2.31
CA GLY A 198 -8.59 30.64 3.63
C GLY A 198 -8.64 29.11 3.62
N THR A 199 -8.29 28.48 2.49
CA THR A 199 -8.21 27.02 2.34
C THR A 199 -6.76 26.57 2.08
N HIS A 200 -6.34 25.49 2.73
CA HIS A 200 -5.08 24.81 2.43
C HIS A 200 -5.27 23.85 1.24
N LYS A 201 -4.35 23.88 0.27
CA LYS A 201 -4.32 22.92 -0.84
C LYS A 201 -2.96 22.25 -0.94
N ALA A 202 -2.93 20.94 -0.67
CA ALA A 202 -1.72 20.14 -0.84
C ALA A 202 -1.31 19.96 -2.32
N HIS A 203 -2.31 20.02 -3.22
CA HIS A 203 -2.16 19.97 -4.66
C HIS A 203 -3.08 21.01 -5.28
N VAL A 204 -2.53 21.79 -6.21
CA VAL A 204 -3.25 22.81 -6.98
C VAL A 204 -3.65 22.23 -8.33
N HIS A 205 -4.77 22.70 -8.86
CA HIS A 205 -5.29 22.23 -10.16
C HIS A 205 -5.24 23.32 -11.24
N THR A 206 -4.89 24.55 -10.86
CA THR A 206 -4.80 25.68 -11.78
C THR A 206 -3.45 26.37 -11.70
N SER A 207 -3.01 26.94 -12.83
CA SER A 207 -1.78 27.74 -12.90
C SER A 207 -1.83 28.98 -12.00
N TYR A 208 -3.03 29.55 -11.80
CA TYR A 208 -3.24 30.69 -10.91
C TYR A 208 -2.93 30.34 -9.45
N GLU A 209 -3.52 29.28 -8.91
CA GLU A 209 -3.23 28.79 -7.56
C GLU A 209 -1.75 28.42 -7.40
N ALA A 210 -1.18 27.77 -8.40
CA ALA A 210 0.25 27.41 -8.41
C ALA A 210 1.14 28.65 -8.29
N ASN A 211 0.83 29.72 -9.05
CA ASN A 211 1.58 30.98 -9.01
C ASN A 211 1.48 31.66 -7.65
N ILE A 212 0.33 31.59 -6.96
CA ILE A 212 0.18 32.14 -5.60
C ILE A 212 1.10 31.39 -4.62
N LEU A 213 1.02 30.06 -4.59
CA LEU A 213 1.80 29.26 -3.65
C LEU A 213 3.31 29.32 -3.94
N ALA A 214 3.71 29.48 -5.20
CA ALA A 214 5.12 29.58 -5.61
C ALA A 214 5.83 30.86 -5.16
N LYS A 215 5.08 31.89 -4.72
CA LYS A 215 5.65 33.14 -4.18
C LYS A 215 6.45 32.91 -2.90
N TYR A 216 6.08 31.90 -2.10
CA TYR A 216 6.81 31.58 -0.89
C TYR A 216 8.17 30.96 -1.21
N LYS A 217 9.24 31.56 -0.66
CA LYS A 217 10.63 31.07 -0.77
C LYS A 217 11.13 30.69 0.63
N PRO A 218 11.17 29.39 0.99
CA PRO A 218 11.58 28.99 2.32
C PRO A 218 13.07 29.30 2.56
N ARG A 219 13.38 29.81 3.75
CA ARG A 219 14.77 29.90 4.23
C ARG A 219 15.21 28.55 4.78
N LEU A 220 16.35 28.05 4.30
CA LEU A 220 16.90 26.78 4.73
C LEU A 220 17.96 26.99 5.82
N ASN A 221 17.92 26.17 6.87
CA ASN A 221 18.97 26.13 7.87
C ASN A 221 20.14 25.27 7.33
N THR A 222 21.17 25.94 6.82
CA THR A 222 22.34 25.30 6.18
C THR A 222 23.10 24.39 7.13
N SER A 223 23.23 24.77 8.41
CA SER A 223 23.93 23.99 9.44
C SER A 223 23.32 22.60 9.67
N SER A 224 22.01 22.43 9.45
CA SER A 224 21.32 21.13 9.61
C SER A 224 20.91 20.46 8.29
N LEU A 225 21.09 21.14 7.15
CA LEU A 225 20.53 20.75 5.87
C LEU A 225 21.03 19.37 5.42
N ILE A 226 22.35 19.19 5.35
CA ILE A 226 22.95 17.93 4.89
C ILE A 226 22.51 16.75 5.75
N ARG A 227 22.49 16.93 7.08
CA ARG A 227 22.02 15.91 8.02
C ARG A 227 20.56 15.52 7.74
N ARG A 228 19.67 16.50 7.53
CA ARG A 228 18.25 16.25 7.22
C ARG A 228 18.07 15.50 5.91
N LEU A 229 18.82 15.88 4.86
CA LEU A 229 18.75 15.19 3.57
C LEU A 229 19.24 13.74 3.67
N LYS A 230 20.35 13.50 4.37
CA LYS A 230 20.86 12.13 4.64
C LYS A 230 19.84 11.28 5.40
N GLN A 231 19.21 11.85 6.44
CA GLN A 231 18.17 11.13 7.19
C GLN A 231 16.97 10.73 6.33
N ALA A 232 16.54 11.59 5.41
CA ALA A 232 15.45 11.28 4.49
C ALA A 232 15.84 10.19 3.47
N ASP A 233 17.07 10.24 2.98
CA ASP A 233 17.64 9.23 2.09
C ASP A 233 17.74 7.86 2.78
N ASP A 234 18.37 7.83 3.95
CA ASP A 234 18.52 6.62 4.77
C ASP A 234 17.18 6.00 5.13
N TYR A 235 16.19 6.81 5.50
CA TYR A 235 14.85 6.32 5.81
C TYR A 235 14.20 5.64 4.60
N THR A 236 14.37 6.21 3.41
CA THR A 236 13.86 5.63 2.16
C THR A 236 14.59 4.34 1.80
N ARG A 237 15.92 4.32 1.92
CA ARG A 237 16.76 3.14 1.67
C ARG A 237 16.41 1.98 2.60
N VAL A 238 16.28 2.25 3.90
CA VAL A 238 15.87 1.24 4.90
C VAL A 238 14.47 0.73 4.61
N ALA A 239 13.54 1.61 4.23
CA ALA A 239 12.19 1.18 3.85
C ALA A 239 12.20 0.26 2.63
N LEU A 240 12.95 0.60 1.57
CA LEU A 240 13.09 -0.24 0.38
C LEU A 240 13.68 -1.62 0.73
N GLU A 241 14.71 -1.65 1.57
CA GLU A 241 15.34 -2.90 1.99
C GLU A 241 14.38 -3.81 2.77
N ASN A 242 13.60 -3.23 3.69
CA ASN A 242 12.61 -3.96 4.48
C ASN A 242 11.43 -4.48 3.64
N LEU A 243 11.21 -3.91 2.46
CA LEU A 243 10.04 -4.13 1.61
C LEU A 243 10.40 -4.85 0.28
N LYS A 244 11.68 -5.21 0.08
CA LYS A 244 12.23 -5.69 -1.20
C LYS A 244 11.66 -7.03 -1.67
N SER A 245 11.18 -7.87 -0.76
CA SER A 245 10.65 -9.20 -1.08
C SER A 245 9.21 -9.20 -1.55
N MET A 246 8.56 -8.04 -1.63
CA MET A 246 7.26 -7.90 -2.31
C MET A 246 7.45 -7.82 -3.82
N HIS A 247 6.45 -8.25 -4.58
CA HIS A 247 6.39 -7.94 -6.01
C HIS A 247 6.26 -6.42 -6.20
N HIS A 248 7.25 -5.79 -6.82
CA HIS A 248 7.30 -4.34 -6.90
C HIS A 248 7.98 -3.80 -8.15
N ILE A 249 7.66 -2.55 -8.47
CA ILE A 249 8.44 -1.70 -9.37
C ILE A 249 8.89 -0.45 -8.62
N THR A 250 10.02 0.13 -9.05
CA THR A 250 10.52 1.39 -8.50
C THR A 250 10.55 2.46 -9.57
N ILE A 251 9.91 3.58 -9.29
CA ILE A 251 9.79 4.74 -10.16
C ILE A 251 10.27 5.97 -9.39
N TYR A 252 10.93 6.89 -10.08
CA TYR A 252 11.30 8.17 -9.52
C TYR A 252 10.57 9.30 -10.23
N TYR A 253 10.17 10.31 -9.46
CA TYR A 253 9.45 11.49 -9.94
C TYR A 253 10.12 12.16 -11.14
N GLU A 254 11.45 12.27 -11.08
CA GLU A 254 12.24 12.87 -12.15
C GLU A 254 12.11 12.13 -13.48
N ASP A 255 11.89 10.81 -13.47
CA ASP A 255 11.71 10.01 -14.68
C ASP A 255 10.32 10.22 -15.27
N LEU A 256 9.29 10.34 -14.41
CA LEU A 256 7.91 10.60 -14.82
C LEU A 256 7.74 11.95 -15.52
N ILE A 257 8.43 13.00 -15.05
CA ILE A 257 8.30 14.34 -15.64
C ILE A 257 9.21 14.57 -16.86
N ARG A 258 10.25 13.76 -17.02
CA ARG A 258 11.17 13.84 -18.17
C ARG A 258 10.65 13.06 -19.38
N ASN A 259 9.92 11.97 -19.15
CA ASN A 259 9.40 11.15 -20.22
C ASN A 259 8.18 11.82 -20.88
N LYS A 260 8.42 12.59 -21.94
CA LYS A 260 7.40 13.26 -22.75
C LYS A 260 6.84 12.34 -23.85
N THR A 261 6.55 11.08 -23.55
CA THR A 261 5.70 10.33 -24.47
C THR A 261 4.32 10.99 -24.46
N VAL A 262 4.01 11.69 -25.55
CA VAL A 262 2.69 12.24 -25.83
C VAL A 262 1.76 11.05 -26.03
N SER A 263 1.13 10.57 -24.97
CA SER A 263 -0.01 9.68 -25.10
C SER A 263 -1.17 10.52 -25.60
N PHE A 264 -1.35 10.53 -26.93
CA PHE A 264 -2.66 10.75 -27.51
C PHE A 264 -3.58 9.67 -26.93
N CYS A 265 -4.40 10.02 -25.94
CA CYS A 265 -5.63 9.27 -25.70
C CYS A 265 -6.64 9.78 -26.74
N GLY A 266 -6.77 9.03 -27.84
CA GLY A 266 -7.94 9.09 -28.71
C GLY A 266 -9.10 8.31 -28.11
#